data_AF-A0A6N7GU42-F1
#
_entry.id   AF-A0A6N7GU42-F1
#
_cell.length_a   1.000
_cell.length_b   1.000
_cell.length_c   1.000
_cell.angle_alpha   90.00
_cell.angle_beta   90.00
_cell.angle_gamma   90.00
#
_symmetry.space_group_name_H-M   'P 1'
#
loop_
_entity.id
_entity.type
_entity.pdbx_description
1 polymer ?
#
loop_
_entity_poly.entity_id
_entity_poly.type
_entity_poly.pdbx_seq_one_letter_code
_entity_poly.pdbx_strand_id
1 'polypeptide(L)' 'MPIRPFLPQGVVFDLPAQNAMSEALDSAWRIIQNAGLSTGREALAAKIIARALKGERDPEALRDAALSELGVHR' A
#
# COMPACT_ATOMS: atom_id res chain seq x y z
N MET A 1 -3.50 5.20 -8.58
CA MET A 1 -4.87 5.20 -8.05
C MET A 1 -4.83 5.72 -6.63
N PRO A 2 -5.84 6.48 -6.21
CA PRO A 2 -5.85 7.06 -4.86
C PRO A 2 -6.03 5.97 -3.79
N ILE A 3 -5.21 6.02 -2.74
CA ILE A 3 -5.36 5.20 -1.53
C ILE A 3 -6.61 5.58 -0.71
N ARG A 4 -7.15 6.79 -0.93
CA ARG A 4 -8.23 7.42 -0.14
C ARG A 4 -9.45 6.52 0.13
N PRO A 5 -9.98 5.74 -0.84
CA PRO A 5 -11.14 4.88 -0.60
C PRO A 5 -10.91 3.78 0.45
N PHE A 6 -9.65 3.45 0.73
CA PHE A 6 -9.25 2.41 1.67
C PHE A 6 -8.88 2.96 3.05
N LEU A 7 -8.88 4.28 3.24
CA LEU A 7 -8.52 4.89 4.53
C LEU A 7 -9.59 4.59 5.59
N PRO A 8 -9.19 4.17 6.80
CA PRO A 8 -10.12 4.02 7.91
C PRO A 8 -10.84 5.32 8.23
N GLN A 9 -12.10 5.23 8.67
CA GLN A 9 -12.86 6.40 9.09
C GLN A 9 -12.15 7.12 10.25
N GLY A 10 -12.07 8.45 10.17
CA GLY A 10 -11.43 9.29 11.19
C GLY A 10 -9.90 9.38 11.09
N VAL A 11 -9.26 8.65 10.17
CA VAL A 11 -7.81 8.77 9.92
C VAL A 11 -7.55 9.80 8.85
N VAL A 12 -6.76 10.82 9.18
CA VAL A 12 -6.36 11.88 8.24
C VAL A 12 -4.85 11.80 8.02
N PHE A 13 -4.47 11.63 6.77
CA PHE A 13 -3.09 11.76 6.32
C PHE A 13 -2.92 13.09 5.58
N ASP A 14 -1.73 13.69 5.68
CA ASP A 14 -1.38 14.83 4.84
C ASP A 14 -1.27 14.41 3.35
N LEU A 15 -1.29 15.40 2.46
CA LEU A 15 -1.23 15.14 1.02
C LEU A 15 0.04 14.38 0.60
N PRO A 16 1.25 14.69 1.13
CA PRO A 16 2.45 13.92 0.84
C PRO A 16 2.32 12.43 1.21
N ALA A 17 1.82 12.10 2.41
CA ALA A 17 1.65 10.71 2.82
C ALA A 17 0.59 9.99 1.97
N GLN A 18 -0.50 10.67 1.60
CA GLN A 18 -1.49 10.09 0.69
C GLN A 18 -0.92 9.79 -0.70
N ASN A 19 -0.06 10.65 -1.22
CA ASN A 19 0.62 10.43 -2.50
C ASN A 19 1.58 9.23 -2.40
N ALA A 20 2.40 9.19 -1.34
CA ALA A 20 3.34 8.09 -1.12
C ALA A 20 2.63 6.73 -1.01
N MET A 21 1.55 6.65 -0.24
CA MET A 21 0.73 5.44 -0.13
C MET A 21 0.06 5.05 -1.46
N SER A 22 -0.40 6.03 -2.23
CA SER A 22 -1.04 5.79 -3.54
C SER A 22 -0.03 5.22 -4.56
N GLU A 23 1.19 5.76 -4.56
CA GLU A 23 2.30 5.27 -5.37
C GLU A 23 2.72 3.86 -4.98
N ALA A 24 2.87 3.61 -3.67
CA ALA A 24 3.17 2.28 -3.14
C ALA A 24 2.11 1.25 -3.57
N LEU A 25 0.83 1.62 -3.48
CA LEU A 25 -0.28 0.74 -3.86
C LEU A 25 -0.27 0.42 -5.36
N ASP A 26 -0.06 1.43 -6.21
CA ASP A 26 0.01 1.21 -7.66
C ASP A 26 1.19 0.33 -8.05
N SER A 27 2.36 0.56 -7.44
CA SER A 27 3.56 -0.21 -7.69
C SER A 27 3.38 -1.67 -7.26
N ALA A 28 2.91 -1.91 -6.03
CA ALA A 28 2.64 -3.24 -5.53
C ALA A 28 1.57 -3.97 -6.36
N TRP A 29 0.50 -3.27 -6.77
CA TRP A 29 -0.55 -3.84 -7.60
C TRP A 29 -0.06 -4.30 -8.98
N ARG A 30 0.87 -3.57 -9.60
CA ARG A 30 1.51 -4.02 -10.85
C ARG A 30 2.32 -5.30 -10.64
N ILE A 31 3.06 -5.41 -9.53
CA ILE A 31 3.83 -6.62 -9.20
C ILE A 31 2.91 -7.82 -9.04
N ILE A 32 1.82 -7.68 -8.28
CA ILE A 32 0.82 -8.76 -8.07
C ILE A 32 0.18 -9.18 -9.40
N GLN A 33 -0.23 -8.23 -10.25
CA GLN A 33 -0.80 -8.55 -11.56
C GLN A 33 0.20 -9.26 -12.48
N ASN A 34 1.45 -8.80 -12.51
CA ASN A 34 2.50 -9.44 -13.31
C ASN A 34 2.85 -10.85 -12.82
N ALA A 35 2.72 -11.10 -11.52
CA ALA A 35 2.91 -12.41 -10.91
C ALA A 35 1.68 -13.34 -11.05
N GLY A 36 0.55 -12.85 -11.58
CA GLY A 36 -0.69 -13.61 -11.72
C GLY A 36 -1.34 -13.98 -10.38
N LEU A 37 -1.03 -13.25 -9.31
CA LEU A 37 -1.52 -13.52 -7.97
C LEU A 37 -2.95 -12.99 -7.79
N SER A 38 -3.79 -13.76 -7.09
CA SER A 38 -5.19 -13.42 -6.81
C SER A 38 -5.38 -12.50 -5.60
N THR A 39 -4.28 -12.00 -5.01
CA THR A 39 -4.33 -11.15 -3.82
C THR A 39 -5.15 -9.91 -4.08
N GLY A 40 -6.18 -9.69 -3.26
CA GLY A 40 -7.07 -8.55 -3.39
C GLY A 40 -6.36 -7.22 -3.15
N ARG A 41 -6.74 -6.21 -3.94
CA ARG A 41 -6.20 -4.84 -3.85
C ARG A 41 -6.43 -4.19 -2.49
N GLU A 42 -7.54 -4.55 -1.83
CA GLU A 42 -7.87 -4.10 -0.48
C GLU A 42 -6.86 -4.61 0.56
N ALA A 43 -6.40 -5.86 0.42
CA ALA A 43 -5.39 -6.42 1.32
C ALA A 43 -4.07 -5.64 1.22
N LEU A 44 -3.64 -5.30 0.01
CA LEU A 44 -2.47 -4.43 -0.21
C LEU A 44 -2.64 -3.05 0.44
N ALA A 45 -3.77 -2.39 0.19
CA ALA A 45 -4.04 -1.07 0.74
C ALA A 45 -4.05 -1.08 2.28
N ALA A 46 -4.65 -2.09 2.90
CA ALA A 46 -4.67 -2.25 4.36
C ALA A 46 -3.26 -2.38 4.95
N LYS A 47 -2.36 -3.14 4.30
CA LYS A 47 -0.96 -3.28 4.75
C LYS A 47 -0.18 -1.97 4.62
N ILE A 48 -0.34 -1.27 3.50
CA ILE A 48 0.29 0.03 3.26
C ILE A 48 -0.16 1.04 4.31
N ILE A 49 -1.47 1.14 4.58
CA ILE A 49 -2.02 2.07 5.57
C ILE A 49 -1.52 1.71 6.98
N ALA A 50 -1.49 0.42 7.34
CA ALA A 50 -0.98 -0.02 8.64
C ALA A 50 0.49 0.36 8.87
N ARG A 51 1.30 0.41 7.80
CA ARG A 51 2.69 0.90 7.87
C ARG A 51 2.77 2.42 7.92
N ALA A 52 1.97 3.12 7.13
CA ALA A 52 1.89 4.57 7.18
C ALA A 52 1.43 5.10 8.55
N LEU A 53 0.51 4.38 9.21
CA LEU A 53 0.08 4.66 10.59
C LEU A 53 1.22 4.54 11.62
N LYS A 54 2.27 3.76 11.32
CA LYS A 54 3.47 3.64 12.16
C LYS A 54 4.52 4.72 11.88
N GLY A 55 4.22 5.65 10.97
CA GLY A 55 5.09 6.78 10.61
C GLY A 55 5.93 6.56 9.35
N GLU A 56 5.79 5.42 8.66
CA GLU A 56 6.47 5.21 7.38
C GLU A 56 5.88 6.12 6.31
N ARG A 57 6.75 6.74 5.51
CA ARG A 57 6.37 7.68 4.44
C ARG A 57 7.09 7.39 3.13
N ASP A 58 8.09 6.53 3.13
CA ASP A 58 8.78 6.12 1.92
C ASP A 58 7.88 5.17 1.09
N PRO A 59 7.53 5.53 -0.15
CA PRO A 59 6.69 4.68 -1.00
C PRO A 59 7.27 3.28 -1.23
N GLU A 60 8.60 3.16 -1.30
CA GLU A 60 9.28 1.88 -1.52
C GLU A 60 9.20 0.97 -0.29
N ALA A 61 9.53 1.50 0.89
CA ALA A 61 9.36 0.79 2.16
C ALA A 61 7.91 0.34 2.40
N LEU A 62 6.93 1.20 2.07
CA LEU A 62 5.49 0.86 2.15
C LEU A 62 5.12 -0.31 1.23
N ARG A 63 5.59 -0.27 -0.03
CA ARG A 63 5.39 -1.33 -1.03
C ARG A 63 5.99 -2.65 -0.56
N ASP A 64 7.27 -2.64 -0.19
CA ASP A 64 8.02 -3.84 0.12
C ASP A 64 7.50 -4.50 1.40
N ALA A 65 7.15 -3.70 2.41
CA ALA A 65 6.48 -4.20 3.60
C ALA A 65 5.14 -4.85 3.26
N ALA A 66 4.32 -4.22 2.41
CA ALA A 66 3.02 -4.76 2.03
C ALA A 66 3.14 -6.09 1.26
N LEU A 67 4.06 -6.18 0.30
CA LEU A 67 4.31 -7.41 -0.46
C LEU A 67 4.87 -8.52 0.43
N SER A 68 5.85 -8.20 1.28
CA SER A 68 6.44 -9.17 2.20
C SER A 68 5.40 -9.70 3.20
N GLU A 69 4.51 -8.86 3.72
CA GLU A 69 3.43 -9.29 4.62
C GLU A 69 2.35 -10.14 3.92
N LEU A 70 2.32 -10.14 2.58
CA LEU A 70 1.45 -10.98 1.76
C LEU A 70 2.16 -12.23 1.22
N GLY A 71 3.41 -12.47 1.64
CA GLY A 71 4.22 -13.60 1.17
C GLY A 71 4.68 -13.46 -0.28
N VAL A 72 4.60 -12.25 -0.85
CA VAL A 72 5.06 -11.96 -2.20
C VAL A 72 6.50 -11.49 -2.11
N HIS A 73 7.42 -12.42 -2.34
CA HIS A 73 8.85 -12.13 -2.43
C HIS A 73 9.22 -11.94 -3.91
N ARG A 74 9.87 -10.82 -4.22
CA ARG A 74 10.41 -10.52 -5.54
C ARG A 74 11.57 -11.45 -5.89
#